data_AF-A0A376L196-F1
#
_entry.id   AF-A0A376L196-F1
#
_cell.length_a   1.000
_cell.length_b   1.000
_cell.length_c   1.000
_cell.angle_alpha   90.00
_cell.angle_beta   90.00
_cell.angle_gamma   90.00
#
_symmetry.space_group_name_H-M   'P 1'
#
loop_
_entity.id
_entity.type
_entity.pdbx_description
1 polymer ?
#
loop_
_entity_poly.entity_id
_entity_poly.type
_entity_poly.pdbx_seq_one_letter_code
_entity_poly.pdbx_strand_id
1 'polypeptide(L)'
;MKPVTEAVITVPAYFNDAQRQATKDAGRIAGLEVKRIINEPTAAALAYGLDKGTGNRTIAVYDLGGGTFDISIIEIDEVDGEKTFEVLATNGDYPPGW
;
A
#
# COMPACT_ATOMS: atom_id res chain seq x y z
N MET A 1 -15.79 -24.29 5.49
CA MET A 1 -14.87 -23.14 5.41
C MET A 1 -14.71 -22.56 6.80
N LYS A 2 -13.50 -22.16 7.19
CA LYS A 2 -13.32 -21.36 8.42
C LYS A 2 -13.70 -19.90 8.10
N PRO A 3 -14.35 -19.17 9.02
CA PRO A 3 -14.65 -17.76 8.81
C PRO A 3 -13.34 -16.96 8.71
N VAL A 4 -13.32 -15.96 7.83
CA VAL A 4 -12.23 -14.97 7.73
C VAL A 4 -12.62 -13.79 8.60
N THR A 5 -11.81 -13.50 9.62
CA THR A 5 -12.10 -12.46 10.62
C THR A 5 -11.03 -11.38 10.70
N GLU A 6 -9.91 -11.53 10.01
CA GLU A 6 -8.77 -10.61 10.06
C GLU A 6 -8.37 -10.16 8.66
N ALA A 7 -7.97 -8.90 8.52
CA ALA A 7 -7.54 -8.35 7.23
C ALA A 7 -6.45 -7.29 7.35
N VAL A 8 -5.66 -7.18 6.29
CA VAL A 8 -4.86 -5.99 5.96
C VAL A 8 -5.59 -5.29 4.82
N ILE A 9 -5.79 -3.98 4.93
CA ILE A 9 -6.56 -3.19 3.97
C ILE A 9 -5.64 -2.14 3.35
N THR A 10 -5.70 -2.00 2.03
CA THR A 10 -4.93 -0.99 1.29
C THR A 10 -5.64 0.36 1.30
N VAL A 11 -4.88 1.45 1.22
CA VAL A 11 -5.37 2.81 0.99
C VAL A 11 -4.43 3.56 0.04
N PRO A 12 -4.91 4.61 -0.64
CA PRO A 12 -4.03 5.51 -1.39
C PRO A 12 -2.95 6.12 -0.50
N ALA A 13 -1.75 6.32 -1.05
CA ALA A 13 -0.59 6.75 -0.26
C ALA A 13 -0.80 8.13 0.41
N TYR A 14 -1.52 9.03 -0.26
CA TYR A 14 -1.79 10.40 0.18
C TYR A 14 -2.92 10.52 1.21
N PHE A 15 -3.62 9.43 1.56
CA PHE A 15 -4.69 9.48 2.55
C PHE A 15 -4.19 10.05 3.87
N ASN A 16 -4.92 11.05 4.38
CA ASN A 16 -4.68 11.62 5.70
C ASN A 16 -5.20 10.71 6.82
N ASP A 17 -4.92 11.07 8.07
CA ASP A 17 -5.29 10.26 9.24
C ASP A 17 -6.80 10.01 9.35
N ALA A 18 -7.63 10.99 8.99
CA ALA A 18 -9.09 10.86 9.04
C ALA A 18 -9.60 9.85 8.00
N GLN A 19 -9.10 9.91 6.76
CA GLN A 19 -9.47 8.97 5.70
C GLN A 19 -8.98 7.54 6.01
N ARG A 20 -7.78 7.39 6.59
CA ARG A 20 -7.27 6.10 7.07
C ARG A 20 -8.13 5.53 8.19
N GLN A 21 -8.54 6.37 9.14
CA GLN A 21 -9.40 5.94 10.24
C GLN A 21 -10.77 5.50 9.73
N ALA A 22 -11.38 6.27 8.81
CA ALA A 22 -12.64 5.91 8.17
C ALA A 22 -12.56 4.55 7.44
N THR A 23 -11.46 4.28 6.74
CA THR A 23 -11.22 2.99 6.07
C THR A 23 -11.11 1.84 7.08
N LYS A 24 -10.39 2.07 8.19
CA LYS A 24 -10.29 1.08 9.28
C LYS A 24 -11.65 0.79 9.92
N ASP A 25 -12.48 1.81 10.09
CA ASP A 25 -13.83 1.67 10.62
C ASP A 25 -14.75 0.93 9.66
N ALA A 26 -14.63 1.16 8.35
CA ALA A 26 -15.33 0.38 7.34
C ALA A 26 -15.01 -1.11 7.43
N GLY A 27 -13.73 -1.48 7.63
CA GLY A 27 -13.32 -2.86 7.86
C GLY A 27 -13.95 -3.48 9.12
N ARG A 28 -14.02 -2.72 10.22
CA ARG A 28 -14.68 -3.17 11.47
C ARG A 28 -16.18 -3.38 11.30
N ILE A 29 -16.85 -2.46 10.58
CA ILE A 29 -18.28 -2.58 10.26
C ILE A 29 -18.55 -3.83 9.42
N ALA A 30 -17.62 -4.19 8.53
CA ALA A 30 -17.68 -5.42 7.75
C ALA A 30 -17.37 -6.70 8.55
N GLY A 31 -17.11 -6.59 9.86
CA GLY A 31 -16.80 -7.73 10.73
C GLY A 31 -15.33 -8.19 10.68
N LEU A 32 -14.42 -7.34 10.19
CA LEU A 32 -12.99 -7.64 10.12
C LEU A 32 -12.21 -6.93 11.23
N GLU A 33 -11.35 -7.67 11.90
CA GLU A 33 -10.25 -7.10 12.68
C GLU A 33 -9.17 -6.59 11.70
N VAL A 34 -9.10 -5.27 11.55
CA VAL A 34 -8.12 -4.63 10.66
C VAL A 34 -6.75 -4.59 11.35
N LYS A 35 -5.89 -5.56 10.99
CA LYS A 35 -4.55 -5.73 11.57
C LYS A 35 -3.59 -4.62 11.15
N ARG A 36 -3.73 -4.13 9.91
CA ARG A 36 -2.90 -3.05 9.36
C ARG A 36 -3.62 -2.33 8.22
N ILE A 37 -3.39 -1.03 8.14
CA ILE A 37 -3.64 -0.23 6.93
C ILE A 37 -2.29 -0.08 6.23
N ILE A 38 -2.23 -0.38 4.93
CA ILE A 38 -1.00 -0.26 4.14
C ILE A 38 -1.24 0.61 2.91
N ASN A 39 -0.23 1.35 2.48
CA ASN A 39 -0.33 2.12 1.24
C ASN A 39 -0.33 1.18 0.03
N GLU A 40 -1.19 1.45 -0.94
CA GLU A 40 -1.28 0.73 -2.23
C GLU A 40 0.07 0.57 -2.93
N PRO A 41 0.88 1.63 -3.15
CA PRO A 41 2.16 1.46 -3.84
C PRO A 41 3.17 0.62 -3.04
N THR A 42 3.10 0.66 -1.70
CA THR A 42 3.91 -0.22 -0.85
C THR A 42 3.46 -1.67 -0.97
N ALA A 43 2.14 -1.93 -1.01
CA ALA A 43 1.61 -3.28 -1.21
C ALA A 43 2.02 -3.86 -2.58
N ALA A 44 1.97 -3.03 -3.64
CA ALA A 44 2.44 -3.40 -4.97
C ALA A 44 3.96 -3.68 -5.00
N ALA A 45 4.76 -2.84 -4.33
CA ALA A 45 6.21 -3.05 -4.22
C ALA A 45 6.56 -4.32 -3.44
N LEU A 46 5.83 -4.64 -2.36
CA LEU A 46 5.98 -5.90 -1.62
C LEU A 46 5.69 -7.10 -2.53
N ALA A 47 4.59 -7.07 -3.28
CA ALA A 47 4.25 -8.13 -4.23
C ALA A 47 5.33 -8.31 -5.31
N TYR A 48 5.86 -7.21 -5.86
CA TYR A 48 6.95 -7.23 -6.83
C TYR A 48 8.26 -7.76 -6.24
N GLY A 49 8.62 -7.28 -5.05
CA GLY A 49 9.86 -7.63 -4.35
C GLY A 49 9.89 -9.07 -3.82
N LEU A 50 8.74 -9.70 -3.61
CA LEU A 50 8.65 -11.12 -3.22
C LEU A 50 8.97 -12.07 -4.39
N ASP A 51 8.55 -11.73 -5.61
CA ASP A 51 8.61 -12.64 -6.76
C ASP A 51 9.86 -12.43 -7.65
N LYS A 52 10.45 -11.22 -7.64
CA LYS A 52 11.60 -10.89 -8.50
C LYS A 52 12.90 -10.87 -7.69
N GLY A 53 13.91 -11.58 -8.22
CA GLY A 53 15.17 -11.94 -7.56
C GLY A 53 16.01 -10.81 -6.96
N THR A 54 17.04 -11.25 -6.23
CA THR A 54 17.94 -10.51 -5.33
C THR A 54 18.55 -9.22 -5.90
N GLY A 55 18.67 -8.20 -5.05
CA GLY A 55 19.53 -7.03 -5.27
C GLY A 55 18.83 -5.68 -5.12
N ASN A 56 19.58 -4.73 -4.58
CA ASN A 56 19.18 -3.34 -4.36
C ASN A 56 18.72 -2.70 -5.66
N ARG A 57 17.51 -2.12 -5.65
CA ARG A 57 16.93 -1.48 -6.82
C ARG A 57 15.97 -0.37 -6.42
N THR A 58 15.92 0.64 -7.27
CA THR A 58 14.86 1.64 -7.23
C THR A 58 13.82 1.31 -8.29
N ILE A 59 12.54 1.28 -7.90
CA ILE A 59 11.41 1.06 -8.79
C ILE A 59 10.47 2.26 -8.78
N ALA A 60 9.72 2.43 -9.87
CA ALA A 60 8.57 3.31 -9.92
C ALA A 60 7.29 2.46 -9.96
N VAL A 61 6.38 2.70 -9.03
CA VAL A 61 5.04 2.11 -9.01
C VAL A 61 4.07 3.14 -9.58
N TYR A 62 3.57 2.87 -10.78
CA TYR A 62 2.56 3.67 -11.46
C TYR A 62 1.20 2.99 -11.29
N ASP A 63 0.28 3.63 -10.57
CA ASP A 63 -1.07 3.16 -10.32
C ASP A 63 -2.08 4.15 -10.92
N LEU A 64 -2.88 3.68 -11.87
CA LEU A 64 -3.92 4.46 -12.53
C LEU A 64 -5.25 3.73 -12.38
N GLY A 65 -5.97 4.09 -11.32
CA GLY A 65 -7.27 3.55 -10.98
C GLY A 65 -8.41 4.28 -11.69
N GLY A 66 -9.64 3.85 -11.40
CA GLY A 66 -10.85 4.47 -11.98
C GLY A 66 -11.20 5.85 -11.41
N GLY A 67 -10.55 6.28 -10.32
CA GLY A 67 -10.83 7.56 -9.66
C GLY A 67 -9.61 8.31 -9.14
N THR A 68 -8.43 7.69 -9.18
CA THR A 68 -7.18 8.25 -8.64
C THR A 68 -6.01 7.85 -9.53
N PHE A 69 -4.98 8.69 -9.52
CA PHE A 69 -3.68 8.39 -10.09
C PHE A 69 -2.62 8.53 -8.99
N ASP A 70 -1.76 7.54 -8.85
CA ASP A 70 -0.66 7.53 -7.88
C ASP A 70 0.66 7.09 -8.56
N ILE A 71 1.75 7.76 -8.21
CA ILE A 71 3.10 7.41 -8.60
C ILE A 71 4.02 7.45 -7.38
N SER A 72 4.71 6.35 -7.11
CA SER A 72 5.70 6.27 -6.04
C SER A 72 7.04 5.77 -6.54
N ILE A 73 8.11 6.39 -6.05
CA ILE A 73 9.49 5.90 -6.22
C ILE A 73 9.87 5.17 -4.95
N ILE A 74 10.21 3.89 -5.09
CA ILE A 74 10.47 3.00 -3.97
C ILE A 74 11.85 2.37 -4.15
N GLU A 75 12.67 2.49 -3.13
CA GLU A 75 13.92 1.76 -2.99
C GLU A 75 13.65 0.43 -2.29
N ILE A 76 14.16 -0.65 -2.88
CA ILE A 76 14.11 -2.00 -2.33
C ILE A 76 15.55 -2.41 -2.11
N ASP A 77 15.94 -2.53 -0.85
CA ASP A 77 17.26 -3.00 -0.45
C ASP A 77 17.16 -4.38 0.20
N GLU A 78 18.22 -5.17 0.06
CA GLU A 78 18.35 -6.47 0.71
C GLU A 78 19.63 -6.46 1.56
N VAL A 79 19.46 -6.37 2.87
CA VAL A 79 20.55 -6.35 3.85
C VAL A 79 20.40 -7.56 4.75
N ASP A 80 21.43 -8.40 4.83
CA ASP A 80 21.44 -9.61 5.66
C ASP A 80 20.28 -10.60 5.39
N GLY A 81 19.75 -10.61 4.17
CA GLY A 81 18.60 -11.44 3.77
C GLY A 81 17.24 -10.88 4.19
N GLU A 82 17.20 -9.70 4.81
CA GLU A 82 15.99 -8.94 5.05
C GLU A 82 15.77 -7.90 3.94
N LYS A 83 14.55 -7.84 3.40
CA LYS A 83 14.18 -6.84 2.39
C LYS A 83 13.58 -5.62 3.06
N THR A 84 14.18 -4.46 2.86
CA THR A 84 13.65 -3.17 3.28
C THR A 84 13.05 -2.43 2.09
N PHE A 85 11.91 -1.78 2.32
CA PHE A 85 11.17 -1.04 1.30
C PHE A 85 11.01 0.40 1.77
N GLU A 86 11.69 1.33 1.12
CA GLU A 86 11.66 2.75 1.46
C GLU A 86 10.96 3.54 0.35
N VAL A 87 9.94 4.32 0.71
CA VAL A 87 9.25 5.22 -0.21
C VAL A 87 10.03 6.53 -0.26
N LEU A 88 10.79 6.75 -1.34
CA LEU A 88 11.60 7.96 -1.52
C LEU A 88 10.73 9.18 -1.88
N ALA A 89 9.71 8.96 -2.72
CA ALA A 89 8.79 10.01 -3.12
C ALA A 89 7.44 9.40 -3.51
N THR A 90 6.36 10.15 -3.28
CA THR A 90 5.03 9.80 -3.75
C THR A 90 4.31 11.06 -4.23
N ASN A 91 3.57 10.94 -5.33
CA ASN A 91 2.70 11.98 -5.84
C ASN A 91 1.50 11.36 -6.55
N GLY A 92 0.50 12.15 -6.92
CA GLY A 92 -0.71 11.67 -7.55
C GLY A 92 -1.67 12.79 -7.91
N ASP A 93 -2.78 12.41 -8.55
CA ASP A 93 -3.90 13.30 -8.82
C ASP A 93 -5.20 12.66 -8.33
N TYR A 94 -6.04 13.49 -7.74
CA TYR A 94 -7.34 13.14 -7.20
C TYR A 94 -8.31 14.26 -7.54
N PRO A 95 -9.39 13.99 -8.29
CA PRO A 95 -10.39 15.00 -8.60
C PRO A 95 -10.93 15.62 -7.30
N PRO A 96 -10.98 16.95 -7.16
CA PRO A 96 -11.57 17.57 -5.98
C PRO A 96 -13.08 17.28 -6.00
N GLY A 97 -13.58 16.39 -5.12
CA GLY A 97 -15.02 16.25 -4.92
C GLY A 97 -15.63 14.89 -4.54
N TRP A 98 -14.87 13.91 -4.02
CA TRP A 98 -15.46 12.66 -3.49
C TRP A 98 -14.91 12.33 -2.10
#